data_AF-A0AAX1DSG0-F1
#
_entry.id   AF-A0AAX1DSG0-F1
#
_cell.length_a   1.000
_cell.length_b   1.000
_cell.length_c   1.000
_cell.angle_alpha   90.00
_cell.angle_beta   90.00
_cell.angle_gamma   90.00
#
_symmetry.space_group_name_H-M   'P 1'
#
loop_
_entity.id
_entity.type
_entity.pdbx_description
1 polymer ?
#
loop_
_entity_poly.entity_id
_entity_poly.type
_entity_poly.pdbx_seq_one_letter_code
_entity_poly.pdbx_strand_id
1 'polypeptide(L)'
;MEAKRVPVGFRILVALSLFVFNFLIARPSDPSTEGERQFWTALAKLFNQRDIEGFIGISLIVICTVVTLIGYQIITRAIEKKINNK
;
A
#
# COMPACT_ATOMS: atom_id res chain seq x y z
N MET A 1 25.90 -22.53 -3.80
CA MET A 1 25.87 -21.28 -4.60
C MET A 1 25.45 -20.16 -3.65
N GLU A 2 26.27 -19.13 -3.48
CA GLU A 2 25.92 -17.99 -2.63
C GLU A 2 24.70 -17.28 -3.22
N ALA A 3 23.54 -17.44 -2.58
CA ALA A 3 22.32 -16.79 -3.02
C ALA A 3 22.51 -15.27 -2.97
N LYS A 4 22.55 -14.62 -4.14
CA LYS A 4 22.72 -13.17 -4.22
C LYS A 4 21.44 -12.50 -3.75
N ARG A 5 21.46 -11.97 -2.52
CA ARG A 5 20.31 -11.32 -1.89
C ARG A 5 20.10 -9.91 -2.44
N VAL A 6 18.85 -9.47 -2.47
CA VAL A 6 18.53 -8.08 -2.82
C VAL A 6 19.07 -7.15 -1.73
N PRO A 7 19.83 -6.09 -2.08
CA PRO A 7 20.35 -5.13 -1.10
C PRO A 7 19.24 -4.49 -0.26
N VAL A 8 19.52 -4.26 1.02
CA VAL A 8 18.56 -3.66 1.97
C VAL A 8 18.07 -2.29 1.48
N GLY A 9 18.93 -1.47 0.87
CA GLY A 9 18.53 -0.17 0.31
C GLY A 9 17.47 -0.30 -0.81
N PHE A 10 17.61 -1.28 -1.70
CA PHE A 10 16.63 -1.52 -2.76
C PHE A 10 15.29 -2.02 -2.21
N ARG A 11 15.35 -2.86 -1.18
CA ARG A 11 14.18 -3.34 -0.43
C ARG A 11 13.38 -2.19 0.18
N ILE A 12 14.06 -1.23 0.81
CA ILE A 12 13.45 -0.04 1.40
C ILE A 12 12.83 0.86 0.32
N LEU A 13 13.54 1.08 -0.80
CA LEU A 13 13.01 1.88 -1.92
C LEU A 13 11.72 1.31 -2.49
N VAL A 14 11.63 -0.01 -2.65
CA VAL A 14 10.41 -0.69 -3.12
C VAL A 14 9.26 -0.55 -2.12
N ALA A 15 9.54 -0.72 -0.83
CA ALA A 15 8.53 -0.58 0.21
C ALA A 15 7.97 0.85 0.28
N LEU A 16 8.86 1.84 0.23
CA LEU A 16 8.51 3.26 0.24
C LEU A 16 7.73 3.66 -1.01
N SER A 17 8.14 3.21 -2.20
CA SER A 17 7.43 3.54 -3.43
C SER A 17 6.02 2.94 -3.43
N LEU A 18 5.87 1.66 -3.07
CA LEU A 18 4.56 1.02 -2.93
C LEU A 18 3.66 1.75 -1.93
N PHE A 19 4.22 2.14 -0.79
CA PHE A 19 3.48 2.87 0.23
C PHE A 19 2.97 4.22 -0.31
N VAL A 20 3.86 5.01 -0.90
CA VAL A 20 3.54 6.35 -1.42
C VAL A 20 2.55 6.28 -2.58
N PHE A 21 2.75 5.38 -3.54
CA PHE A 21 1.83 5.23 -4.67
C PHE A 21 0.45 4.76 -4.20
N ASN A 22 0.38 3.76 -3.33
CA ASN A 22 -0.89 3.27 -2.83
C ASN A 22 -1.63 4.34 -2.00
N PHE A 23 -0.88 5.09 -1.18
CA PHE A 23 -1.43 6.20 -0.43
C PHE A 23 -1.96 7.30 -1.34
N LEU A 24 -1.21 7.70 -2.38
CA LEU A 24 -1.64 8.74 -3.32
C LEU A 24 -2.86 8.33 -4.14
N ILE A 25 -2.99 7.04 -4.50
CA ILE A 25 -4.13 6.54 -5.27
C ILE A 25 -5.38 6.41 -4.40
N ALA A 26 -5.23 5.86 -3.19
CA ALA A 26 -6.38 5.57 -2.33
C ALA A 26 -6.85 6.80 -1.54
N ARG A 27 -5.97 7.78 -1.32
CA ARG A 27 -6.31 8.98 -0.57
C ARG A 27 -7.28 9.84 -1.37
N PRO A 28 -8.49 10.11 -0.85
CA PRO A 28 -9.36 11.11 -1.45
C PRO A 28 -8.63 12.45 -1.38
N SER A 29 -8.27 12.98 -2.55
CA SER A 29 -7.52 14.23 -2.67
C SER A 29 -8.50 15.34 -3.03
N ASP A 30 -8.48 16.45 -2.29
CA ASP A 30 -9.37 17.57 -2.59
C ASP A 30 -8.99 18.26 -3.92
N PRO A 31 -9.97 18.53 -4.81
CA PRO A 31 -11.39 18.22 -4.68
C PRO A 31 -11.68 16.73 -4.93
N SER A 32 -12.18 16.03 -3.90
CA SER A 32 -12.46 14.60 -3.97
C SER A 32 -13.69 14.38 -4.86
N THR A 33 -13.62 13.42 -5.78
CA THR A 33 -14.75 13.08 -6.64
C THR A 33 -15.94 12.61 -5.79
N GLU A 34 -17.18 12.91 -6.20
CA GLU A 34 -18.38 12.55 -5.43
C GLU A 34 -18.47 11.03 -5.18
N GLY A 35 -18.02 10.22 -6.14
CA GLY A 35 -17.94 8.76 -6.00
C GLY A 35 -16.94 8.27 -4.95
N GLU A 36 -15.77 8.92 -4.81
CA GLU A 36 -14.79 8.56 -3.78
C GLU A 36 -15.32 8.86 -2.38
N ARG A 37 -15.98 10.02 -2.21
CA ARG A 37 -16.67 10.37 -0.97
C ARG A 37 -17.76 9.37 -0.61
N GLN A 38 -18.57 8.96 -1.59
CA GLN A 38 -19.63 7.98 -1.36
C GLN A 38 -19.06 6.60 -1.01
N PHE A 39 -17.98 6.15 -1.65
CA PHE A 39 -17.30 4.90 -1.32
C PHE A 39 -16.82 4.88 0.14
N TRP A 40 -16.07 5.90 0.54
CA TRP A 40 -15.55 6.00 1.90
C TRP A 40 -16.65 6.19 2.95
N THR A 41 -17.70 6.96 2.62
CA THR A 41 -18.87 7.14 3.49
C THR A 41 -19.67 5.84 3.65
N ALA A 42 -19.86 5.08 2.57
CA ALA A 42 -20.56 3.80 2.61
C ALA A 42 -19.78 2.77 3.43
N LEU A 43 -18.45 2.73 3.28
CA LEU A 43 -17.58 1.91 4.12
C LEU A 43 -17.64 2.33 5.59
N ALA A 44 -17.52 3.61 5.90
CA ALA A 44 -17.63 4.10 7.27
C ALA A 44 -18.97 3.71 7.90
N LYS A 45 -20.08 3.83 7.14
CA LYS A 45 -21.41 3.37 7.57
C LYS A 45 -21.47 1.87 7.79
N LEU A 46 -20.84 1.06 6.93
CA LEU A 46 -20.78 -0.40 7.08
C LEU A 46 -20.09 -0.81 8.38
N PHE A 47 -19.03 -0.09 8.76
CA PHE A 47 -18.31 -0.29 10.04
C PHE A 47 -18.92 0.48 11.21
N ASN A 48 -20.10 1.10 11.03
CA ASN A 48 -20.80 1.90 12.02
C ASN A 48 -19.94 3.02 12.65
N GLN A 49 -19.04 3.60 11.84
CA GLN A 49 -18.14 4.67 12.25
C GLN A 49 -18.79 6.04 12.05
N ARG A 50 -18.74 6.86 13.11
CA ARG A 50 -19.31 8.21 13.12
C ARG A 50 -18.32 9.28 12.66
N ASP A 51 -17.02 9.00 12.81
CA ASP A 51 -15.93 9.84 12.32
C ASP A 51 -15.41 9.29 10.98
N ILE A 52 -15.93 9.85 9.89
CA ILE A 52 -15.59 9.41 8.53
C ILE A 52 -14.15 9.78 8.18
N GLU A 53 -13.69 10.97 8.55
CA GLU A 53 -12.32 11.43 8.24
C GLU A 53 -11.28 10.59 9.00
N GLY A 54 -11.51 10.34 10.29
CA GLY A 54 -10.67 9.45 11.08
C GLY A 54 -10.66 8.01 10.55
N PHE A 55 -11.82 7.50 10.13
CA PHE A 55 -11.93 6.17 9.53
C PHE A 55 -11.14 6.05 8.22
N ILE A 56 -11.23 7.05 7.34
CA ILE A 56 -10.46 7.10 6.08
C ILE A 56 -8.97 7.09 6.40
N GLY A 57 -8.50 7.92 7.32
CA GLY A 57 -7.10 8.01 7.71
C GLY A 57 -6.54 6.67 8.21
N ILE A 58 -7.24 6.02 9.14
CA ILE A 58 -6.83 4.71 9.69
C ILE A 58 -6.87 3.63 8.59
N SER A 59 -7.93 3.61 7.78
CA SER A 59 -8.07 2.65 6.68
C SER A 59 -6.93 2.78 5.68
N LEU A 60 -6.53 4.00 5.33
CA LEU A 60 -5.39 4.25 4.44
C LEU A 60 -4.09 3.70 5.03
N ILE A 61 -3.83 3.93 6.31
CA ILE A 61 -2.62 3.41 6.97
C ILE A 61 -2.62 1.88 6.93
N VAL A 62 -3.75 1.25 7.25
CA VAL A 62 -3.87 -0.22 7.25
C VAL A 62 -3.67 -0.78 5.84
N ILE A 63 -4.38 -0.27 4.84
CA ILE A 63 -4.29 -0.75 3.46
C ILE A 63 -2.87 -0.54 2.93
N CYS A 64 -2.27 0.64 3.13
CA CYS A 64 -0.91 0.91 2.69
C CYS A 64 0.09 -0.03 3.36
N THR A 65 -0.03 -0.28 4.66
CA THR A 65 0.85 -1.23 5.37
C THR A 65 0.73 -2.63 4.81
N VAL A 66 -0.50 -3.14 4.62
CA VAL A 66 -0.75 -4.48 4.09
C VAL A 66 -0.22 -4.62 2.66
N VAL A 67 -0.53 -3.66 1.78
CA VAL A 67 -0.05 -3.65 0.39
C VAL A 67 1.47 -3.56 0.34
N THR A 68 2.09 -2.73 1.16
CA THR A 68 3.55 -2.62 1.23
C THR A 68 4.19 -3.92 1.69
N LEU A 69 3.65 -4.59 2.72
CA LEU A 69 4.19 -5.87 3.21
C LEU A 69 4.10 -6.96 2.15
N ILE A 70 2.94 -7.09 1.50
CA ILE A 70 2.71 -8.11 0.46
C ILE A 70 3.54 -7.79 -0.80
N GLY A 71 3.47 -6.57 -1.30
CA GLY A 71 4.18 -6.13 -2.50
C GLY A 71 5.70 -6.22 -2.35
N TYR A 72 6.22 -5.83 -1.18
CA TYR A 72 7.63 -6.02 -0.83
C TYR A 72 8.06 -7.49 -0.94
N GLN A 73 7.31 -8.41 -0.33
CA GLN A 73 7.64 -9.84 -0.37
C GLN A 73 7.60 -10.41 -1.79
N ILE A 74 6.61 -10.02 -2.60
CA ILE A 74 6.47 -10.48 -3.98
C ILE A 74 7.63 -9.98 -4.83
N ILE A 75 7.92 -8.67 -4.79
CA ILE A 75 8.95 -8.04 -5.61
C ILE A 75 10.34 -8.57 -5.24
N THR A 76 10.64 -8.69 -3.94
CA THR A 76 11.93 -9.24 -3.51
C THR A 76 12.12 -10.68 -3.95
N ARG A 77 11.12 -11.55 -3.77
CA ARG A 77 11.17 -12.94 -4.23
C ARG A 77 11.32 -13.05 -5.75
N ALA A 78 10.60 -12.21 -6.52
CA ALA A 78 10.70 -12.20 -7.97
C ALA A 78 12.10 -11.80 -8.44
N ILE A 79 12.70 -10.79 -7.81
CA ILE A 79 14.06 -10.32 -8.13
C ILE A 79 15.10 -11.37 -7.73
N GLU A 80 15.02 -11.93 -6.52
CA GLU A 80 15.93 -12.98 -6.08
C GLU A 80 15.86 -14.20 -7.01
N LYS A 81 14.65 -14.62 -7.41
CA LYS A 81 14.47 -15.70 -8.38
C LYS A 81 15.09 -15.34 -9.73
N LYS A 82 14.95 -14.11 -10.22
CA LYS A 82 15.52 -13.67 -11.50
C LYS A 82 17.05 -13.59 -11.45
N ILE A 83 17.63 -13.20 -10.32
CA ILE A 83 19.07 -13.11 -10.12
C ILE A 83 19.70 -14.50 -10.00
N ASN A 84 19.04 -15.43 -9.32
CA ASN A 84 19.58 -16.76 -9.02
C ASN A 84 19.22 -17.84 -10.06
N ASN A 85 18.32 -17.51 -11.00
CA ASN A 85 17.99 -18.33 -12.18
C ASN A 85 18.78 -17.90 -13.43
N LYS A 86 19.81 -17.08 -13.23
CA LYS A 86 20.78 -16.66 -14.24
C LYS A 86 22.14 -17.21 -13.82
#